data_AF-A0A966DQY2-F1
#
_entry.id   AF-A0A966DQY2-F1
#
_cell.length_a   1.000
_cell.length_b   1.000
_cell.length_c   1.000
_cell.angle_alpha   90.00
_cell.angle_beta   90.00
_cell.angle_gamma   90.00
#
_symmetry.space_group_name_H-M   'P 1'
#
loop_
_entity.id
_entity.type
_entity.pdbx_description
1 polymer ?
#
loop_
_entity_poly.entity_id
_entity_poly.type
_entity_poly.pdbx_seq_one_letter_code
_entity_poly.pdbx_strand_id
1 'polypeptide(L)'
;MKDIKLIQYNLPNRTSVYTKHRQFSFWIGDRPFHFRSETKLKIRLAEINRDLTKILHELVWILRDIRIQYYDCWFLLDNQDNYSLTEIKQNFIGIEKKLELLTRNGLIRENLIIWRDFDYIFKVMDLILRDLIRLMTKKKKFDHVWAFRILKSRLESMYNSFNSLAE
;
A
#
# COMPACT_ATOMS: atom_id res chain seq x y z
N MET A 1 1.08 -30.27 -4.21
CA MET A 1 1.45 -29.17 -3.30
C MET A 1 2.80 -28.66 -3.74
N LYS A 2 2.96 -27.37 -4.06
CA LYS A 2 4.27 -26.82 -4.42
C LYS A 2 5.00 -26.46 -3.14
N ASP A 3 6.04 -27.22 -2.82
CA ASP A 3 6.90 -26.97 -1.66
C ASP A 3 7.59 -25.61 -1.81
N ILE A 4 7.44 -24.78 -0.78
CA ILE A 4 8.15 -23.50 -0.66
C ILE A 4 9.63 -23.83 -0.41
N LYS A 5 10.47 -23.72 -1.44
CA LYS A 5 11.93 -23.83 -1.27
C LYS A 5 12.50 -22.51 -0.75
N LEU A 6 12.94 -22.52 0.51
CA LEU A 6 13.85 -21.50 1.04
C LEU A 6 15.19 -21.61 0.30
N ILE A 7 15.51 -20.60 -0.51
CA ILE A 7 16.81 -20.51 -1.17
C ILE A 7 17.84 -20.12 -0.11
N GLN A 8 18.63 -21.10 0.32
CA GLN A 8 19.78 -20.91 1.21
C GLN A 8 20.96 -20.48 0.33
N TYR A 9 21.35 -19.20 0.39
CA TYR A 9 22.58 -18.77 -0.28
C TYR A 9 23.79 -19.33 0.47
N ASN A 10 24.70 -19.94 -0.31
CA ASN A 10 25.98 -20.58 0.04
C ASN A 10 26.38 -20.52 1.52
N LEU A 11 26.50 -21.70 2.15
CA LEU A 11 27.14 -21.88 3.45
C LEU A 11 28.45 -21.08 3.48
N PRO A 12 28.57 -20.03 4.31
CA PRO A 12 29.76 -19.22 4.29
C PRO A 12 30.91 -19.99 4.93
N ASN A 13 32.11 -19.76 4.40
CA ASN A 13 33.36 -20.27 4.93
C ASN A 13 33.41 -20.01 6.46
N ARG A 14 33.47 -21.08 7.27
CA ARG A 14 33.24 -21.06 8.73
C ARG A 14 34.21 -20.15 9.51
N THR A 15 35.29 -19.71 8.87
CA THR A 15 36.38 -18.91 9.41
C THR A 15 36.17 -17.40 9.32
N SER A 16 35.21 -16.90 8.55
CA SER A 16 34.95 -15.46 8.42
C SER A 16 33.88 -15.00 9.43
N VAL A 17 34.29 -14.20 10.41
CA VAL A 17 33.39 -13.53 11.37
C VAL A 17 32.40 -12.61 10.64
N TYR A 18 32.81 -12.02 9.52
CA TYR A 18 32.01 -11.11 8.71
C TYR A 18 30.81 -11.77 8.00
N THR A 19 30.91 -13.06 7.67
CA THR A 19 29.83 -13.79 6.97
C THR A 19 28.83 -14.46 7.91
N LYS A 20 29.17 -14.66 9.19
CA LYS A 20 28.24 -15.19 10.21
C LYS A 20 27.06 -14.24 10.49
N HIS A 21 27.25 -12.93 10.33
CA HIS A 21 26.23 -11.93 10.69
C HIS A 21 25.17 -11.65 9.59
N ARG A 22 25.33 -12.23 8.39
CA ARG A 22 24.42 -12.05 7.23
C ARG A 22 23.64 -13.33 6.85
N GLN A 23 23.48 -14.28 7.76
CA GLN A 23 22.88 -15.59 7.44
C GLN A 23 21.39 -15.53 7.08
N PHE A 24 20.65 -14.55 7.63
CA PHE A 24 19.22 -14.40 7.39
C PHE A 24 18.91 -12.93 7.09
N SER A 25 18.32 -12.65 5.93
CA SER A 25 17.95 -11.30 5.53
C SER A 25 16.64 -11.26 4.77
N PHE A 26 15.94 -10.14 4.88
CA PHE A 26 14.79 -9.83 4.04
C PHE A 26 14.86 -8.37 3.58
N TRP A 27 14.09 -8.05 2.55
CA TRP A 27 14.10 -6.73 1.91
C TRP A 27 12.76 -6.03 2.10
N ILE A 28 12.81 -4.76 2.50
CA ILE A 28 11.66 -3.84 2.48
C ILE A 28 11.99 -2.72 1.51
N GLY A 29 11.33 -2.71 0.35
CA GLY A 29 11.75 -1.84 -0.76
C GLY A 29 13.21 -2.12 -1.13
N ASP A 30 14.03 -1.06 -1.11
CA ASP A 30 15.46 -1.15 -1.43
C ASP A 30 16.36 -1.32 -0.19
N ARG A 31 15.78 -1.56 1.00
CA ARG A 31 16.51 -1.66 2.28
C ARG A 31 16.65 -3.11 2.75
N PRO A 32 17.88 -3.61 2.99
CA PRO A 32 18.09 -4.94 3.54
C PRO A 32 18.08 -4.93 5.08
N PHE A 33 17.36 -5.87 5.68
CA PHE A 33 17.40 -6.12 7.13
C PHE A 33 18.13 -7.43 7.41
N HIS A 34 19.05 -7.42 8.37
CA HIS A 34 19.91 -8.57 8.69
C HIS A 34 19.62 -9.14 10.08
N PHE A 35 19.55 -10.47 10.18
CA PHE A 35 19.27 -11.20 11.41
C PHE A 35 20.34 -12.24 11.68
N ARG A 36 20.66 -12.39 12.96
CA ARG A 36 21.57 -13.44 13.46
C ARG A 36 20.87 -14.78 13.71
N SER A 37 19.54 -14.82 13.66
CA SER A 37 18.73 -15.99 13.99
C SER A 37 17.51 -16.07 13.08
N GLU A 38 17.25 -17.27 12.55
CA GLU A 38 16.06 -17.56 11.75
C GLU A 38 14.76 -17.30 12.52
N THR A 39 14.72 -17.63 13.82
CA THR A 39 13.56 -17.36 14.68
C THR A 39 13.25 -15.87 14.76
N LYS A 40 14.29 -15.04 14.90
CA LYS A 40 14.12 -13.57 14.91
C LYS A 40 13.61 -13.03 13.57
N LEU A 41 14.11 -13.58 12.46
CA LEU A 41 13.61 -13.24 11.12
C LEU A 41 12.12 -13.58 11.00
N LYS A 42 11.71 -14.80 11.39
CA LYS A 42 10.32 -15.26 11.32
C LYS A 42 9.38 -14.40 12.17
N ILE A 43 9.79 -14.04 13.39
CA ILE A 43 9.03 -13.12 14.25
C ILE A 43 8.85 -11.77 13.56
N ARG A 44 9.94 -11.19 13.03
CA ARG A 44 9.88 -9.88 12.36
C ARG A 44 8.99 -9.91 11.11
N LEU A 45 9.06 -10.96 10.30
CA LEU A 45 8.19 -11.14 9.15
C LEU A 45 6.71 -11.25 9.55
N ALA A 46 6.41 -11.94 10.66
CA ALA A 46 5.05 -12.05 11.17
C ALA A 46 4.51 -10.71 11.69
N GLU A 47 5.33 -9.93 12.40
CA GLU A 47 5.00 -8.57 12.83
C GLU A 47 4.66 -7.66 11.64
N ILE A 48 5.54 -7.63 10.64
CA ILE A 48 5.34 -6.80 9.45
C ILE A 48 4.10 -7.26 8.68
N ASN A 49 3.87 -8.57 8.54
CA ASN A 49 2.66 -9.07 7.90
C ASN A 49 1.40 -8.61 8.63
N ARG A 50 1.41 -8.62 9.97
CA ARG A 50 0.30 -8.13 10.80
C ARG A 50 0.06 -6.64 10.57
N ASP A 51 1.11 -5.83 10.53
CA ASP A 51 0.97 -4.38 10.35
C ASP A 51 0.55 -4.02 8.92
N LEU A 52 1.09 -4.69 7.90
CA LEU A 52 0.62 -4.55 6.52
C LEU A 52 -0.84 -4.99 6.36
N THR A 53 -1.28 -6.00 7.10
CA THR A 53 -2.69 -6.43 7.11
C THR A 53 -3.58 -5.31 7.66
N LYS A 54 -3.19 -4.68 8.79
CA LYS A 54 -3.94 -3.52 9.33
C LYS A 54 -4.02 -2.38 8.32
N ILE A 55 -2.89 -2.04 7.69
CA ILE A 55 -2.81 -1.00 6.66
C ILE A 55 -3.72 -1.34 5.49
N LEU A 56 -3.71 -2.59 5.01
CA LEU A 56 -4.58 -3.03 3.92
C LEU A 56 -6.06 -2.86 4.28
N HIS A 57 -6.46 -3.31 5.46
CA HIS A 57 -7.84 -3.14 5.92
C HIS A 57 -8.24 -1.66 5.94
N GLU A 58 -7.39 -0.79 6.47
CA GLU A 58 -7.69 0.62 6.55
C GLU A 58 -7.70 1.30 5.16
N LEU A 59 -6.82 0.90 4.24
CA LEU A 59 -6.84 1.36 2.84
C LEU A 59 -8.18 1.02 2.16
N VAL A 60 -8.70 -0.19 2.39
CA VAL A 60 -10.00 -0.62 1.87
C VAL A 60 -11.12 0.28 2.42
N TRP A 61 -11.07 0.63 3.71
CA TRP A 61 -12.05 1.55 4.30
C TRP A 61 -11.97 2.95 3.71
N ILE A 62 -10.77 3.53 3.58
CA ILE A 62 -10.61 4.85 2.97
C ILE A 62 -11.07 4.82 1.51
N LEU A 63 -10.71 3.77 0.75
CA LEU A 63 -11.13 3.65 -0.64
C LEU A 63 -12.66 3.61 -0.78
N ARG A 64 -13.35 2.91 0.14
CA ARG A 64 -14.81 2.89 0.21
C ARG A 64 -15.35 4.31 0.44
N ASP A 65 -14.80 5.05 1.40
CA ASP A 65 -15.28 6.39 1.73
C ASP A 65 -15.04 7.38 0.57
N ILE A 66 -13.87 7.31 -0.08
CA ILE A 66 -13.57 8.09 -1.30
C ILE A 66 -14.60 7.75 -2.39
N ARG A 67 -14.91 6.47 -2.58
CA ARG A 67 -15.87 6.02 -3.60
C ARG A 67 -17.29 6.51 -3.32
N ILE A 68 -17.74 6.51 -2.07
CA ILE A 68 -19.05 7.07 -1.69
C ILE A 68 -19.11 8.55 -2.08
N GLN A 69 -18.11 9.32 -1.65
CA GLN A 69 -18.03 10.75 -1.96
C GLN A 69 -17.89 11.01 -3.48
N TYR A 70 -17.19 10.14 -4.20
CA TYR A 70 -17.10 10.19 -5.66
C TYR A 70 -18.47 10.04 -6.32
N TYR A 71 -19.32 9.11 -5.86
CA TYR A 71 -20.66 8.92 -6.43
C TYR A 71 -21.57 10.12 -6.16
N ASP A 72 -21.49 10.73 -4.97
CA ASP A 72 -22.20 11.97 -4.67
C ASP A 72 -21.78 13.09 -5.63
N CYS A 73 -20.46 13.23 -5.87
CA CYS A 73 -19.94 14.20 -6.83
C CYS A 73 -20.40 13.90 -8.26
N TRP A 74 -20.37 12.63 -8.68
CA TRP A 74 -20.79 12.20 -10.00
C TRP A 74 -22.26 12.56 -10.26
N PHE A 75 -23.14 12.33 -9.28
CA PHE A 75 -24.55 12.69 -9.36
C PHE A 75 -24.74 14.22 -9.44
N LEU A 76 -24.01 14.99 -8.63
CA LEU A 76 -24.11 16.45 -8.60
C LEU A 76 -23.59 17.16 -9.85
N LEU A 77 -22.71 16.50 -10.63
CA LEU A 77 -22.06 17.06 -11.82
C LEU A 77 -22.86 16.82 -13.12
N ASP A 78 -24.00 16.14 -13.04
CA ASP A 78 -24.96 15.92 -14.12
C ASP A 78 -24.34 15.46 -15.45
N ASN A 79 -23.33 14.58 -15.37
CA ASN A 79 -22.55 14.03 -16.50
C ASN A 79 -21.89 15.07 -17.44
N GLN A 80 -21.83 16.35 -17.09
CA GLN A 80 -21.31 17.40 -17.99
C GLN A 80 -19.77 17.52 -18.00
N ASP A 81 -19.05 16.77 -17.16
CA ASP A 81 -17.57 16.77 -17.09
C ASP A 81 -17.00 15.35 -17.34
N ASN A 82 -17.05 14.89 -18.60
CA ASN A 82 -16.86 13.48 -18.95
C ASN A 82 -15.41 12.95 -18.88
N TYR A 83 -14.37 13.79 -18.96
CA TYR A 83 -12.98 13.30 -19.01
C TYR A 83 -12.42 12.95 -17.62
N SER A 84 -12.44 13.90 -16.66
CA SER A 84 -11.86 13.69 -15.34
C SER A 84 -12.55 12.59 -14.53
N LEU A 85 -13.88 12.46 -14.65
CA LEU A 85 -14.63 11.41 -13.95
C LEU A 85 -14.32 10.01 -14.52
N THR A 86 -14.06 9.91 -15.83
CA THR A 86 -13.66 8.66 -16.48
C THR A 86 -12.28 8.22 -16.02
N GLU A 87 -11.32 9.15 -15.92
CA GLU A 87 -9.97 8.87 -15.42
C GLU A 87 -9.99 8.41 -13.96
N ILE A 88 -10.75 9.10 -13.09
CA ILE A 88 -10.95 8.69 -11.70
C ILE A 88 -11.54 7.27 -11.63
N LYS A 89 -12.52 6.94 -12.48
CA LYS A 89 -13.10 5.59 -12.56
C LYS A 89 -12.06 4.54 -12.95
N GLN A 90 -11.18 4.81 -13.91
CA GLN A 90 -10.10 3.90 -14.29
C GLN A 90 -9.08 3.72 -13.15
N ASN A 91 -8.77 4.78 -12.42
CA ASN A 91 -7.90 4.73 -11.25
C ASN A 91 -8.48 3.83 -10.14
N PHE A 92 -9.79 3.89 -9.89
CA PHE A 92 -10.46 2.95 -8.99
C PHE A 92 -10.29 1.49 -9.43
N ILE A 93 -10.52 1.19 -10.72
CA ILE A 93 -10.35 -0.16 -11.27
C ILE A 93 -8.90 -0.65 -11.10
N GLY A 94 -7.92 0.25 -11.32
CA GLY A 94 -6.51 -0.05 -11.12
C GLY A 94 -6.18 -0.43 -9.67
N ILE A 95 -6.71 0.32 -8.70
CA ILE A 95 -6.55 0.02 -7.27
C ILE A 95 -7.19 -1.31 -6.91
N GLU A 96 -8.42 -1.58 -7.37
CA GLU A 96 -9.12 -2.83 -7.07
C GLU A 96 -8.36 -4.07 -7.54
N LYS A 97 -7.81 -4.01 -8.76
CA LYS A 97 -6.96 -5.09 -9.28
C LYS A 97 -5.74 -5.33 -8.39
N LYS A 98 -5.13 -4.26 -7.85
CA LYS A 98 -3.99 -4.40 -6.92
C LYS A 98 -4.41 -4.97 -5.58
N LEU A 99 -5.54 -4.52 -5.02
CA LEU A 99 -6.08 -5.07 -3.77
C LEU A 99 -6.45 -6.56 -3.91
N GLU A 100 -7.02 -6.96 -5.04
CA GLU A 100 -7.33 -8.35 -5.36
C GLU A 100 -6.04 -9.20 -5.44
N LEU A 101 -4.98 -8.67 -6.03
CA LEU A 101 -3.68 -9.35 -6.07
C LEU A 101 -3.06 -9.49 -4.68
N LEU A 102 -3.16 -8.47 -3.82
CA LEU A 102 -2.66 -8.49 -2.45
C LEU A 102 -3.40 -9.50 -1.57
N THR A 103 -4.72 -9.58 -1.73
CA THR A 103 -5.56 -10.52 -0.96
C THR A 103 -5.39 -11.96 -1.41
N ARG A 104 -5.28 -12.21 -2.73
CA ARG A 104 -5.14 -13.59 -3.26
C ARG A 104 -3.76 -14.21 -3.06
N ASN A 105 -2.70 -13.40 -3.14
CA ASN A 105 -1.34 -13.92 -3.20
C ASN A 105 -0.54 -13.72 -1.90
N GLY A 106 -1.16 -13.17 -0.86
CA GLY A 106 -0.50 -12.80 0.38
C GLY A 106 0.34 -11.52 0.25
N LEU A 107 0.63 -10.87 1.39
CA LEU A 107 1.34 -9.59 1.46
C LEU A 107 2.86 -9.73 1.38
N ILE A 108 3.35 -10.97 1.43
CA ILE A 108 4.76 -11.34 1.41
C ILE A 108 4.92 -12.47 0.39
N ARG A 109 5.79 -12.29 -0.60
CA ARG A 109 6.17 -13.33 -1.57
C ARG A 109 7.66 -13.54 -1.55
N GLU A 110 8.12 -14.76 -1.30
CA GLU A 110 9.52 -15.17 -1.53
C GLU A 110 10.57 -14.20 -0.92
N ASN A 111 10.26 -13.60 0.24
CA ASN A 111 11.04 -12.59 0.98
C ASN A 111 10.99 -11.12 0.47
N LEU A 112 10.13 -10.83 -0.51
CA LEU A 112 9.76 -9.48 -0.94
C LEU A 112 8.41 -9.09 -0.37
N ILE A 113 8.40 -8.03 0.42
CA ILE A 113 7.18 -7.31 0.75
C ILE A 113 6.69 -6.64 -0.52
N ILE A 114 5.39 -6.71 -0.78
CA ILE A 114 4.77 -6.07 -1.95
C ILE A 114 4.63 -4.55 -1.74
N TRP A 115 5.72 -3.91 -1.33
CA TRP A 115 5.81 -2.50 -0.97
C TRP A 115 5.41 -1.60 -2.14
N ARG A 116 5.79 -2.00 -3.36
CA ARG A 116 5.48 -1.27 -4.60
C ARG A 116 3.98 -1.21 -4.88
N ASP A 117 3.21 -2.24 -4.52
CA ASP A 117 1.76 -2.22 -4.76
C ASP A 117 1.06 -1.35 -3.71
N PHE A 118 1.50 -1.35 -2.46
CA PHE A 118 1.03 -0.39 -1.45
C PHE A 118 1.34 1.05 -1.86
N ASP A 119 2.60 1.34 -2.24
CA ASP A 119 3.02 2.66 -2.71
C ASP A 119 2.20 3.14 -3.92
N TYR A 120 1.95 2.25 -4.89
CA TYR A 120 1.05 2.53 -6.00
C TYR A 120 -0.36 2.90 -5.52
N ILE A 121 -0.95 2.10 -4.62
CA ILE A 121 -2.31 2.36 -4.10
C ILE A 121 -2.38 3.72 -3.42
N PHE A 122 -1.42 4.04 -2.54
CA PHE A 122 -1.36 5.34 -1.87
C PHE A 122 -1.30 6.51 -2.87
N LYS A 123 -0.40 6.42 -3.86
CA LYS A 123 -0.23 7.47 -4.88
C LYS A 123 -1.49 7.68 -5.72
N VAL A 124 -2.13 6.60 -6.14
CA VAL A 124 -3.35 6.69 -6.96
C VAL A 124 -4.53 7.21 -6.13
N MET A 125 -4.64 6.84 -4.85
CA MET A 125 -5.67 7.39 -3.97
C MET A 125 -5.47 8.89 -3.70
N ASP A 126 -4.23 9.36 -3.50
CA ASP A 126 -3.95 10.80 -3.37
C ASP A 126 -4.27 11.56 -4.67
N LEU A 127 -3.97 10.97 -5.84
CA LEU A 127 -4.34 11.53 -7.13
C LEU A 127 -5.86 11.71 -7.25
N ILE A 128 -6.64 10.65 -6.98
CA ILE A 128 -8.11 10.70 -7.00
C ILE A 128 -8.62 11.82 -6.09
N LEU A 129 -8.10 11.90 -4.86
CA LEU A 129 -8.50 12.93 -3.90
C LEU A 129 -8.17 14.33 -4.38
N ARG A 130 -6.99 14.55 -4.98
CA ARG A 130 -6.61 15.86 -5.55
C ARG A 130 -7.56 16.27 -6.67
N ASP A 131 -7.90 15.35 -7.56
CA ASP A 131 -8.79 15.63 -8.68
C ASP A 131 -10.21 15.94 -8.21
N LEU A 132 -10.72 15.18 -7.24
CA LEU A 132 -12.03 15.42 -6.62
C LEU A 132 -12.09 16.76 -5.88
N ILE A 133 -11.06 17.10 -5.10
CA ILE A 133 -10.95 18.41 -4.43
C ILE A 133 -10.97 19.52 -5.47
N ARG A 134 -10.19 19.39 -6.55
CA ARG A 134 -10.13 20.40 -7.61
C ARG A 134 -11.49 20.58 -8.30
N LEU A 135 -12.17 19.49 -8.63
CA LEU A 135 -13.51 19.52 -9.24
C LEU A 135 -14.53 20.20 -8.33
N MET A 136 -14.61 19.80 -7.06
CA MET A 136 -15.60 20.33 -6.13
C MET A 136 -15.32 21.77 -5.72
N THR A 137 -14.06 22.18 -5.68
CA THR A 137 -13.68 23.58 -5.47
C THR A 137 -14.17 24.45 -6.62
N LYS A 138 -13.99 24.01 -7.88
CA LYS A 138 -14.50 24.74 -9.07
C LYS A 138 -16.02 24.91 -9.04
N LYS A 139 -16.74 23.90 -8.55
CA LYS A 139 -18.20 23.91 -8.43
C LYS A 139 -18.70 24.55 -7.13
N LYS A 140 -17.80 25.10 -6.30
CA LYS A 140 -18.09 25.77 -5.02
C LYS A 140 -18.86 24.88 -4.03
N LYS A 141 -18.62 23.57 -4.07
CA LYS A 141 -19.23 22.57 -3.18
C LYS A 141 -18.30 22.29 -2.00
N PHE A 142 -18.24 23.22 -1.06
CA PHE A 142 -17.22 23.24 0.00
C PHE A 142 -17.34 22.08 1.01
N ASP A 143 -18.54 21.57 1.25
CA ASP A 143 -18.75 20.43 2.17
C ASP A 143 -18.01 19.18 1.67
N HIS A 144 -18.11 18.88 0.38
CA HIS A 144 -17.36 17.77 -0.23
C HIS A 144 -15.85 18.03 -0.23
N VAL A 145 -15.41 19.28 -0.48
CA VAL A 145 -13.99 19.64 -0.40
C VAL A 145 -13.44 19.33 1.00
N TRP A 146 -14.21 19.64 2.05
CA TRP A 146 -13.80 19.36 3.41
C TRP A 146 -13.75 17.85 3.70
N ALA A 147 -14.76 17.09 3.27
CA ALA A 147 -14.77 15.64 3.37
C ALA A 147 -13.54 14.99 2.69
N PHE A 148 -13.19 15.43 1.48
CA PHE A 148 -12.00 14.94 0.79
C PHE A 148 -10.69 15.31 1.48
N ARG A 149 -10.60 16.49 2.11
CA ARG A 149 -9.41 16.88 2.88
C ARG A 149 -9.22 16.02 4.12
N ILE A 150 -10.30 15.63 4.78
CA ILE A 150 -10.24 14.69 5.92
C ILE A 150 -9.70 13.33 5.44
N LEU A 151 -10.26 12.79 4.35
CA LEU A 151 -9.81 11.53 3.78
C LEU A 151 -8.34 11.60 3.34
N LYS A 152 -7.92 12.73 2.76
CA LYS A 152 -6.53 12.98 2.38
C LYS A 152 -5.59 12.98 3.59
N SER A 153 -5.92 13.72 4.64
CA SER A 153 -5.11 13.75 5.87
C SER A 153 -4.97 12.35 6.50
N ARG A 154 -6.06 11.57 6.50
CA ARG A 154 -6.04 10.18 6.97
C ARG A 154 -5.13 9.29 6.10
N LEU A 155 -5.21 9.44 4.78
CA LEU A 155 -4.35 8.72 3.83
C LEU A 155 -2.87 9.07 4.01
N GLU A 156 -2.54 10.35 4.22
CA GLU A 156 -1.17 10.82 4.47
C GLU A 156 -0.62 10.26 5.80
N SER A 157 -1.42 10.28 6.87
CA SER A 157 -1.04 9.67 8.16
C SER A 157 -0.76 8.17 8.03
N MET A 158 -1.61 7.46 7.29
CA MET A 158 -1.38 6.05 6.98
C MET A 158 -0.13 5.82 6.13
N TYR A 159 0.14 6.68 5.14
CA TYR A 159 1.32 6.54 4.29
C TYR A 159 2.61 6.76 5.09
N ASN A 160 2.60 7.69 6.05
CA ASN A 160 3.71 7.87 6.99
C ASN A 160 3.90 6.64 7.87
N SER A 161 2.81 6.09 8.41
CA SER A 161 2.84 4.84 9.20
C SER A 161 3.38 3.67 8.38
N PHE A 162 2.95 3.55 7.12
CA PHE A 162 3.47 2.58 6.17
C PHE A 162 4.97 2.76 5.97
N ASN A 163 5.44 3.97 5.63
CA ASN A 163 6.87 4.22 5.41
C ASN A 163 7.75 3.95 6.63
N SER A 164 7.23 4.17 7.84
CA SER A 164 7.95 3.86 9.08
C SER A 164 8.24 2.36 9.25
N LEU A 165 7.49 1.47 8.57
CA LEU A 165 7.78 0.03 8.58
C LEU A 165 9.09 -0.33 7.85
N ALA A 166 9.57 0.56 6.97
CA ALA A 166 10.84 0.40 6.25
C ALA A 166 12.03 1.08 6.95
N GLU A 167 11.81 1.74 8.10
CA GLU A 167 12.85 2.33 8.96
C GLU A 167 13.30 1.34 10.05
#